data_AF-A0A944U0K8-F1
#
_entry.id   AF-A0A944U0K8-F1
#
_cell.length_a   1.000
_cell.length_b   1.000
_cell.length_c   1.000
_cell.angle_alpha   90.00
_cell.angle_beta   90.00
_cell.angle_gamma   90.00
#
_symmetry.space_group_name_H-M   'P 1'
#
loop_
_entity.id
_entity.type
_entity.pdbx_description
1 polymer ?
#
loop_
_entity_poly.entity_id
_entity_poly.type
_entity_poly.pdbx_seq_one_letter_code
_entity_poly.pdbx_strand_id
1 'polypeptide(L)'
;MEAVIIIVFVLGYLAITLEHTLKIDKLIPALVMMAISWALVSFGIDDFQTWFDSSKHALLDNFQAFDHSEKMHILEETLLHHLGKTAEILVFLLGAMTIVEIIAYFNGFSTIKNFIKTKKKTKLLWIFATLAFVLSAIIDNLTATIVLISLLQKIINDRKMRLWFAGLIVIAANAGGAFSPIGDVTTTMLWIANKVSTGHLFGYLLIPSIVCMVVPTVVASFLPAFKGSLEIDTTQSKPAGRFSGTMLYLGLAAIIFVPIFKVVTHLPPYVGMMLSLGVVAVFAEIFSSSKFSIKELDKDNHEGPVHHSPVHHSLSKIELPSILFFLGILMAVAALESLGVLFGFADWLKVATPALGTELPGAEVSDLVVLLLGVGSAVIDNVPLVAASLGMFSQPMDHELWHFIAYAAGTGGSMLIIGSAAGVV
;
A
#
# COMPACT_ATOMS: atom_id res chain seq x y z
N MET A 1 20.08 -6.55 25.70
CA MET A 1 19.80 -5.47 24.72
C MET A 1 18.51 -5.70 23.93
N GLU A 2 18.23 -6.92 23.44
CA GLU A 2 17.02 -7.25 22.65
C GLU A 2 15.70 -6.77 23.28
N ALA A 3 15.46 -7.04 24.57
CA ALA A 3 14.24 -6.61 25.26
C ALA A 3 14.04 -5.08 25.22
N VAL A 4 15.12 -4.30 25.26
CA VAL A 4 15.04 -2.82 25.18
C VAL A 4 14.59 -2.40 23.78
N ILE A 5 15.12 -3.06 22.74
CA ILE A 5 14.74 -2.79 21.34
C ILE A 5 13.27 -3.16 21.10
N ILE A 6 12.81 -4.29 21.64
CA ILE A 6 11.39 -4.68 21.60
C ILE A 6 10.52 -3.64 22.31
N ILE A 7 10.93 -3.13 23.48
CA ILE A 7 10.21 -2.06 24.18
C ILE A 7 10.16 -0.78 23.35
N VAL A 8 11.27 -0.38 22.72
CA VAL A 8 11.32 0.78 21.81
C VAL A 8 10.35 0.58 20.65
N PHE A 9 10.32 -0.62 20.06
CA PHE A 9 9.42 -0.94 18.97
C PHE A 9 7.95 -0.86 19.41
N VAL A 10 7.59 -1.47 20.55
CA VAL A 10 6.22 -1.43 21.08
C VAL A 10 5.78 -0.01 21.44
N LEU A 11 6.66 0.79 22.07
CA LEU A 11 6.36 2.19 22.40
C LEU A 11 6.24 3.07 21.14
N GLY A 12 7.10 2.85 20.14
CA GLY A 12 7.02 3.51 18.84
C GLY A 12 5.69 3.23 18.14
N TYR A 13 5.27 1.96 18.12
CA TYR A 13 3.96 1.58 17.60
C TYR A 13 2.80 2.17 18.38
N LEU A 14 2.87 2.14 19.71
CA LEU A 14 1.85 2.75 20.53
C LEU A 14 1.71 4.25 20.21
N ALA A 15 2.82 4.96 20.03
CA ALA A 15 2.81 6.36 19.63
C ALA A 15 2.18 6.57 18.22
N ILE A 16 2.43 5.66 17.27
CA ILE A 16 1.78 5.67 15.94
C ILE A 16 0.27 5.50 16.08
N THR A 17 -0.19 4.48 16.82
CA THR A 17 -1.64 4.23 17.00
C THR A 17 -2.35 5.36 17.75
N LEU A 18 -1.63 6.08 18.62
CA LEU A 18 -2.12 7.22 19.38
C LEU A 18 -1.92 8.56 18.67
N GLU A 19 -1.64 8.58 17.36
CA GLU A 19 -1.44 9.79 16.54
C GLU A 19 -2.48 10.89 16.84
N HIS A 20 -3.77 10.54 16.84
CA HIS A 20 -4.85 11.49 17.12
C HIS A 20 -4.83 12.08 18.55
N THR A 21 -4.38 11.29 19.53
CA THR A 21 -4.28 11.72 20.92
C THR A 21 -3.02 12.56 21.16
N LEU A 22 -1.89 12.14 20.59
CA LEU A 22 -0.60 12.82 20.72
C LEU A 22 -0.49 14.06 19.82
N LYS A 23 -1.28 14.14 18.75
CA LYS A 23 -1.23 15.19 17.72
C LYS A 23 0.15 15.31 17.06
N ILE A 24 0.81 14.16 16.92
CA ILE A 24 2.10 14.01 16.23
C ILE A 24 1.84 13.09 15.05
N ASP A 25 2.22 13.55 13.84
CA ASP A 25 2.11 12.74 12.62
C ASP A 25 2.85 11.41 12.80
N LYS A 26 2.19 10.30 12.44
CA LYS A 26 2.72 8.93 12.60
C LYS A 26 4.09 8.69 11.95
N LEU A 27 4.49 9.49 10.95
CA LEU A 27 5.82 9.39 10.35
C LEU A 27 6.93 9.66 11.37
N ILE A 28 6.71 10.58 12.32
CA ILE A 28 7.72 11.01 13.28
C ILE A 28 8.10 9.87 14.25
N PRO A 29 7.16 9.26 14.99
CA PRO A 29 7.48 8.12 15.84
C PRO A 29 8.02 6.93 15.05
N ALA A 30 7.60 6.72 13.79
CA ALA A 30 8.17 5.68 12.94
C ALA A 30 9.66 5.89 12.65
N LEU A 31 10.06 7.10 12.26
CA LEU A 31 11.47 7.43 11.98
C LEU A 31 12.33 7.41 13.25
N VAL A 32 11.78 7.89 14.38
CA VAL A 32 12.47 7.86 15.68
C VAL A 32 12.67 6.42 16.16
N MET A 33 11.63 5.59 16.06
CA MET A 33 11.70 4.16 16.39
C MET A 33 12.77 3.44 15.57
N MET A 34 12.80 3.69 14.25
CA MET A 34 13.84 3.18 13.36
C MET A 34 15.25 3.57 13.83
N ALA A 35 15.49 4.87 13.99
CA ALA A 35 16.82 5.39 14.31
C ALA A 35 17.31 4.89 15.67
N ILE A 36 16.45 4.89 16.68
CA ILE A 36 16.79 4.38 18.02
C ILE A 36 17.03 2.88 17.99
N SER A 37 16.22 2.10 17.27
CA SER A 37 16.40 0.64 17.18
C SER A 37 17.76 0.30 16.59
N TRP A 38 18.13 0.87 15.44
CA TRP A 38 19.43 0.63 14.82
C TRP A 38 20.61 1.19 15.63
N ALA A 39 20.45 2.31 16.32
CA ALA A 39 21.47 2.82 17.24
C ALA A 39 21.72 1.87 18.41
N LEU A 40 20.66 1.31 19.00
CA LEU A 40 20.77 0.30 20.06
C LEU A 40 21.37 -1.01 19.55
N VAL A 41 21.06 -1.42 18.32
CA VAL A 41 21.71 -2.57 17.68
C VAL A 41 23.21 -2.32 17.51
N SER A 42 23.60 -1.15 17.00
CA SER A 42 25.01 -0.81 16.81
C SER A 42 25.78 -0.74 18.13
N PHE A 43 25.24 -0.06 19.16
CA PHE A 43 25.92 0.03 20.45
C PHE A 43 25.96 -1.29 21.23
N GLY A 44 24.94 -2.13 21.05
CA GLY A 44 24.84 -3.44 21.70
C GLY A 44 25.36 -4.59 20.84
N ILE A 45 26.08 -4.33 19.74
CA ILE A 45 26.40 -5.37 18.74
C ILE A 45 27.14 -6.58 19.33
N ASP A 46 27.99 -6.33 20.33
CA ASP A 46 28.77 -7.36 21.00
C ASP A 46 27.94 -8.24 21.94
N ASP A 47 26.81 -7.72 22.43
CA ASP A 47 25.91 -8.41 23.37
C ASP A 47 25.01 -9.45 22.67
N PHE A 48 24.86 -9.36 21.34
CA PHE A 48 24.02 -10.29 20.59
C PHE A 48 24.76 -11.59 20.27
N GLN A 49 24.05 -12.70 20.45
CA GLN A 49 24.55 -14.05 20.19
C GLN A 49 24.12 -14.57 18.82
N THR A 50 22.94 -14.15 18.37
CA THR A 50 22.32 -14.54 17.11
C THR A 50 22.26 -13.35 16.17
N TRP A 51 22.34 -13.65 14.88
CA TRP A 51 22.09 -12.68 13.82
C TRP A 51 21.38 -13.38 12.67
N PHE A 52 20.39 -12.74 12.08
CA PHE A 52 19.64 -13.28 10.97
C PHE A 52 20.24 -12.79 9.65
N ASP A 53 20.60 -13.74 8.78
CA ASP A 53 21.01 -13.46 7.41
C ASP A 53 19.75 -13.38 6.54
N SER A 54 19.25 -12.17 6.32
CA SER A 54 18.06 -11.88 5.53
C SER A 54 18.18 -12.35 4.08
N SER A 55 19.40 -12.49 3.54
CA SER A 55 19.62 -13.00 2.19
C SER A 55 19.38 -14.51 2.09
N LYS A 56 19.77 -15.27 3.13
CA LYS A 56 19.58 -16.72 3.22
C LYS A 56 18.33 -17.13 3.97
N HIS A 57 17.64 -16.19 4.61
CA HIS A 57 16.50 -16.43 5.50
C HIS A 57 16.84 -17.48 6.58
N ALA A 58 18.00 -17.32 7.21
CA ALA A 58 18.50 -18.24 8.22
C ALA A 58 19.31 -17.51 9.29
N LEU A 59 19.37 -18.08 10.50
CA LEU A 59 20.25 -17.60 11.55
C LEU A 59 21.71 -17.93 11.21
N LEU A 60 22.62 -17.01 11.53
CA LEU A 60 24.06 -17.22 11.46
C LEU A 60 24.50 -18.05 12.67
N ASP A 61 25.01 -19.26 12.40
CA ASP A 61 25.40 -20.23 13.44
C ASP A 61 26.59 -19.78 14.30
N ASN A 62 27.43 -18.87 13.80
CA ASN A 62 28.70 -18.49 14.41
C ASN A 62 28.81 -17.00 14.75
N PHE A 63 27.69 -16.26 14.79
CA PHE A 63 27.73 -14.81 15.02
C PHE A 63 28.43 -14.42 16.33
N GLN A 64 28.21 -15.19 17.40
CA GLN A 64 28.84 -14.96 18.70
C GLN A 64 30.39 -15.05 18.66
N ALA A 65 30.95 -15.81 17.71
CA ALA A 65 32.40 -16.04 17.62
C ALA A 65 33.14 -14.92 16.85
N PHE A 66 32.41 -14.06 16.15
CA PHE A 66 33.00 -12.92 15.43
C PHE A 66 33.47 -11.83 16.38
N ASP A 67 34.55 -11.15 15.98
CA ASP A 67 35.01 -9.98 16.70
C ASP A 67 34.10 -8.76 16.45
N HIS A 68 34.30 -7.70 17.23
CA HIS A 68 33.52 -6.46 17.10
C HIS A 68 33.54 -5.89 15.67
N SER A 69 34.69 -5.94 15.00
CA SER A 69 34.87 -5.35 13.67
C SER A 69 34.12 -6.14 12.59
N GLU A 70 34.16 -7.46 12.67
CA GLU A 70 33.41 -8.37 11.82
C GLU A 70 31.91 -8.21 12.03
N LYS A 71 31.46 -8.15 13.29
CA LYS A 71 30.04 -7.91 13.61
C LYS A 71 29.55 -6.57 13.10
N MET A 72 30.36 -5.51 13.21
CA MET A 72 30.03 -4.19 12.68
C MET A 72 29.98 -4.17 11.14
N HIS A 73 30.83 -4.93 10.48
CA HIS A 73 30.77 -5.10 9.02
C HIS A 73 29.47 -5.81 8.60
N ILE A 74 29.10 -6.89 9.30
CA ILE A 74 27.83 -7.61 9.06
C ILE A 74 26.64 -6.67 9.28
N LEU A 75 26.68 -5.84 10.34
CA LEU A 75 25.66 -4.84 10.63
C LEU A 75 25.50 -3.85 9.46
N GLU A 76 26.59 -3.29 8.95
CA GLU A 76 26.57 -2.34 7.83
C GLU A 76 26.00 -2.97 6.56
N GLU A 77 26.46 -4.18 6.21
CA GLU A 77 25.95 -4.93 5.06
C GLU A 77 24.45 -5.23 5.19
N THR A 78 24.02 -5.65 6.38
CA THR A 78 22.60 -5.95 6.68
C THR A 78 21.74 -4.69 6.60
N LEU A 79 22.22 -3.56 7.13
CA LEU A 79 21.52 -2.27 7.06
C LEU A 79 21.38 -1.81 5.62
N LEU A 80 22.44 -1.90 4.81
CA LEU A 80 22.38 -1.58 3.37
C LEU A 80 21.46 -2.53 2.61
N HIS A 81 21.44 -3.82 2.95
CA HIS A 81 20.52 -4.79 2.36
C HIS A 81 19.06 -4.41 2.61
N HIS A 82 18.69 -4.16 3.87
CA HIS A 82 17.32 -3.77 4.23
C HIS A 82 16.95 -2.39 3.67
N LEU A 83 17.87 -1.44 3.68
CA LEU A 83 17.67 -0.13 3.06
C LEU A 83 17.44 -0.27 1.56
N GLY A 84 18.20 -1.12 0.87
CA GLY A 84 18.04 -1.39 -0.55
C GLY A 84 16.67 -1.99 -0.88
N LYS A 85 16.24 -2.99 -0.12
CA LYS A 85 14.90 -3.61 -0.27
C LYS A 85 13.76 -2.65 0.05
N THR A 86 13.93 -1.84 1.08
CA THR A 86 12.97 -0.80 1.44
C THR A 86 12.91 0.27 0.34
N ALA A 87 14.05 0.76 -0.12
CA ALA A 87 14.14 1.75 -1.20
C ALA A 87 13.51 1.25 -2.50
N GLU A 88 13.63 -0.04 -2.81
CA GLU A 88 12.95 -0.67 -3.95
C GLU A 88 11.43 -0.43 -3.90
N ILE A 89 10.81 -0.68 -2.74
CA ILE A 89 9.38 -0.46 -2.50
C ILE A 89 9.07 1.05 -2.57
N LEU A 90 9.85 1.90 -1.89
CA LEU A 90 9.59 3.34 -1.83
C LEU A 90 9.68 4.00 -3.22
N VAL A 91 10.68 3.65 -4.03
CA VAL A 91 10.84 4.17 -5.40
C VAL A 91 9.68 3.68 -6.28
N PHE A 92 9.26 2.43 -6.13
CA PHE A 92 8.08 1.90 -6.82
C PHE A 92 6.82 2.71 -6.46
N LEU A 93 6.54 2.93 -5.18
CA LEU A 93 5.37 3.69 -4.72
C LEU A 93 5.42 5.15 -5.17
N LEU A 94 6.58 5.79 -5.07
CA LEU A 94 6.81 7.15 -5.55
C LEU A 94 6.43 7.26 -7.03
N GLY A 95 6.89 6.31 -7.86
CA GLY A 95 6.56 6.27 -9.28
C GLY A 95 5.06 6.12 -9.54
N ALA A 96 4.43 5.15 -8.87
CA ALA A 96 3.01 4.87 -9.00
C ALA A 96 2.15 6.09 -8.61
N MET A 97 2.40 6.67 -7.43
CA MET A 97 1.69 7.84 -6.94
C MET A 97 1.89 9.05 -7.86
N THR A 98 3.11 9.25 -8.39
CA THR A 98 3.37 10.33 -9.35
C THR A 98 2.52 10.17 -10.62
N ILE A 99 2.44 8.95 -11.17
CA ILE A 99 1.59 8.69 -12.35
C ILE A 99 0.14 9.02 -12.04
N VAL A 100 -0.38 8.59 -10.88
CA VAL A 100 -1.76 8.87 -10.50
C VAL A 100 -2.01 10.36 -10.32
N GLU A 101 -1.06 11.08 -9.72
CA GLU A 101 -1.19 12.53 -9.53
C GLU A 101 -1.11 13.31 -10.86
N ILE A 102 -0.33 12.82 -11.83
CA ILE A 102 -0.37 13.31 -13.21
C ILE A 102 -1.76 13.07 -13.83
N ILE A 103 -2.35 11.89 -13.66
CA ILE A 103 -3.72 11.61 -14.13
C ILE A 103 -4.71 12.61 -13.50
N ALA A 104 -4.60 12.85 -12.19
CA ALA A 104 -5.44 13.78 -11.45
C ALA A 104 -5.28 15.23 -11.95
N TYR A 105 -4.04 15.67 -12.23
CA TYR A 105 -3.73 16.99 -12.80
C TYR A 105 -4.49 17.24 -14.12
N PHE A 106 -4.56 16.24 -15.00
CA PHE A 106 -5.32 16.32 -16.25
C PHE A 106 -6.84 16.10 -16.08
N ASN A 107 -7.34 16.00 -14.83
CA ASN A 107 -8.70 15.61 -14.48
C ASN A 107 -9.10 14.27 -15.11
N GLY A 108 -8.17 13.31 -15.27
CA GLY A 108 -8.42 12.04 -15.96
C GLY A 108 -9.61 11.27 -15.39
N PHE A 109 -9.72 11.24 -14.06
CA PHE A 109 -10.80 10.60 -13.32
C PHE A 109 -12.18 11.22 -13.54
N SER A 110 -12.28 12.43 -14.12
CA SER A 110 -13.58 12.98 -14.54
C SER A 110 -14.23 12.15 -15.65
N THR A 111 -13.45 11.43 -16.45
CA THR A 111 -13.95 10.48 -17.46
C THR A 111 -14.75 9.35 -16.82
N ILE A 112 -14.41 8.97 -15.57
CA ILE A 112 -15.12 7.93 -14.83
C ILE A 112 -16.53 8.39 -14.43
N LYS A 113 -16.75 9.71 -14.25
CA LYS A 113 -18.09 10.27 -13.98
C LYS A 113 -19.11 9.86 -15.05
N ASN A 114 -18.68 9.63 -16.29
CA ASN A 114 -19.58 9.21 -17.38
C ASN A 114 -20.25 7.85 -17.12
N PHE A 115 -19.68 6.99 -16.27
CA PHE A 115 -20.30 5.74 -15.84
C PHE A 115 -21.40 5.96 -14.78
N ILE A 116 -21.42 7.12 -14.12
CA ILE A 116 -22.34 7.44 -13.02
C ILE A 116 -23.56 8.20 -13.57
N LYS A 117 -24.50 7.47 -14.19
CA LYS A 117 -25.71 8.04 -14.81
C LYS A 117 -27.01 7.88 -13.99
N THR A 118 -26.94 7.17 -12.87
CA THR A 118 -28.15 6.78 -12.10
C THR A 118 -28.32 7.60 -10.84
N LYS A 119 -29.56 7.96 -10.53
CA LYS A 119 -29.93 8.62 -9.27
C LYS A 119 -30.30 7.64 -8.14
N LYS A 120 -30.43 6.34 -8.43
CA LYS A 120 -30.81 5.34 -7.43
C LYS A 120 -29.62 5.02 -6.52
N LYS A 121 -29.80 5.17 -5.20
CA LYS A 121 -28.74 4.97 -4.21
C LYS A 121 -28.13 3.57 -4.26
N THR A 122 -28.96 2.52 -4.38
CA THR A 122 -28.46 1.14 -4.51
C THR A 122 -27.60 0.95 -5.75
N LYS A 123 -28.02 1.46 -6.92
CA LYS A 123 -27.23 1.36 -8.14
C LYS A 123 -25.93 2.16 -8.05
N LEU A 124 -25.98 3.35 -7.44
CA LEU A 124 -24.78 4.14 -7.16
C LEU A 124 -23.80 3.38 -6.27
N LEU A 125 -24.30 2.72 -5.21
CA LEU A 125 -23.49 1.90 -4.33
C LEU A 125 -22.71 0.84 -5.11
N TRP A 126 -23.40 0.05 -5.95
CA TRP A 126 -22.75 -0.96 -6.78
C TRP A 126 -21.72 -0.39 -7.76
N ILE A 127 -22.00 0.78 -8.34
CA ILE A 127 -21.05 1.47 -9.22
C ILE A 127 -19.79 1.84 -8.44
N PHE A 128 -19.91 2.49 -7.28
CA PHE A 128 -18.75 2.89 -6.48
C PHE A 128 -17.98 1.71 -5.92
N ALA A 129 -18.66 0.65 -5.45
CA ALA A 129 -18.00 -0.56 -4.94
C ALA A 129 -17.23 -1.29 -6.06
N THR A 130 -17.84 -1.48 -7.24
CA THR A 130 -17.16 -2.13 -8.38
C THR A 130 -15.99 -1.28 -8.87
N LEU A 131 -16.18 0.04 -8.91
CA LEU A 131 -15.15 0.96 -9.34
C LEU A 131 -13.96 0.99 -8.36
N ALA A 132 -14.22 1.00 -7.05
CA ALA A 132 -13.19 0.89 -6.00
C ALA A 132 -12.41 -0.42 -6.13
N PHE A 133 -13.13 -1.53 -6.29
CA PHE A 133 -12.54 -2.85 -6.45
C PHE A 133 -11.59 -2.93 -7.65
N VAL A 134 -12.05 -2.48 -8.83
CA VAL A 134 -11.26 -2.55 -10.07
C VAL A 134 -10.12 -1.53 -10.07
N LEU A 135 -10.39 -0.29 -9.63
CA LEU A 135 -9.38 0.76 -9.64
C LEU A 135 -8.24 0.41 -8.67
N SER A 136 -8.57 -0.05 -7.46
CA SER A 136 -7.58 -0.48 -6.46
C SER A 136 -6.83 -1.75 -6.83
N ALA A 137 -7.25 -2.52 -7.84
CA ALA A 137 -6.43 -3.61 -8.36
C ALA A 137 -5.30 -3.10 -9.28
N ILE A 138 -5.43 -1.87 -9.81
CA ILE A 138 -4.48 -1.27 -10.74
C ILE A 138 -3.57 -0.29 -10.02
N ILE A 139 -4.13 0.56 -9.16
CA ILE A 139 -3.41 1.55 -8.35
C ILE A 139 -3.48 1.16 -6.88
N ASP A 140 -2.78 1.87 -5.99
CA ASP A 140 -2.85 1.57 -4.56
C ASP A 140 -4.20 1.92 -3.92
N ASN A 141 -4.57 1.19 -2.86
CA ASN A 141 -5.83 1.32 -2.14
C ASN A 141 -6.11 2.71 -1.54
N LEU A 142 -5.08 3.38 -1.01
CA LEU A 142 -5.19 4.73 -0.48
C LEU A 142 -5.54 5.71 -1.60
N THR A 143 -4.80 5.66 -2.71
CA THR A 143 -5.01 6.55 -3.85
C THR A 143 -6.35 6.29 -4.53
N ALA A 144 -6.74 5.02 -4.72
CA ALA A 144 -8.06 4.66 -5.23
C ALA A 144 -9.18 5.24 -4.35
N THR A 145 -9.02 5.16 -3.04
CA THR A 145 -9.99 5.70 -2.07
C THR A 145 -10.06 7.23 -2.16
N ILE A 146 -8.92 7.94 -2.16
CA ILE A 146 -8.86 9.41 -2.32
C ILE A 146 -9.57 9.86 -3.59
N VAL A 147 -9.25 9.23 -4.71
CA VAL A 147 -9.86 9.55 -6.01
C VAL A 147 -11.37 9.39 -5.95
N LEU A 148 -11.87 8.27 -5.40
CA LEU A 148 -13.29 7.99 -5.35
C LEU A 148 -14.05 8.87 -4.36
N ILE A 149 -13.46 9.19 -3.20
CA ILE A 149 -14.02 10.14 -2.26
C ILE A 149 -14.11 11.53 -2.90
N SER A 150 -13.08 11.98 -3.65
CA SER A 150 -13.12 13.27 -4.36
C SER A 150 -14.21 13.34 -5.43
N LEU A 151 -14.51 12.22 -6.09
CA LEU A 151 -15.63 12.11 -7.04
C LEU A 151 -16.98 12.06 -6.31
N LEU A 152 -17.06 11.31 -5.21
CA LEU A 152 -18.24 11.18 -4.37
C LEU A 152 -18.67 12.54 -3.79
N GLN A 153 -17.71 13.35 -3.34
CA GLN A 153 -17.96 14.70 -2.82
C GLN A 153 -18.61 15.64 -3.84
N LYS A 154 -18.41 15.41 -5.14
CA LYS A 154 -19.02 16.20 -6.23
C LYS A 154 -20.43 15.71 -6.61
N ILE A 155 -20.84 14.55 -6.12
CA ILE A 155 -22.10 13.89 -6.50
C ILE A 155 -23.09 13.87 -5.32
N ILE A 156 -22.57 13.68 -4.09
CA ILE A 156 -23.35 13.56 -2.86
C ILE A 156 -22.98 14.70 -1.91
N ASN A 157 -23.90 15.63 -1.72
CA ASN A 157 -23.69 16.76 -0.81
C ASN A 157 -23.91 16.37 0.67
N ASP A 158 -24.78 15.38 0.94
CA ASP A 158 -25.05 14.92 2.30
C ASP A 158 -23.84 14.20 2.91
N ARG A 159 -23.30 14.79 3.99
CA ARG A 159 -22.12 14.25 4.70
C ARG A 159 -22.37 12.84 5.24
N LYS A 160 -23.56 12.56 5.78
CA LYS A 160 -23.86 11.26 6.38
C LYS A 160 -23.88 10.16 5.31
N MET A 161 -24.51 10.41 4.17
CA MET A 161 -24.50 9.50 3.03
C MET A 161 -23.08 9.32 2.48
N ARG A 162 -22.26 10.38 2.41
CA ARG A 162 -20.86 10.25 1.98
C ARG A 162 -20.06 9.29 2.86
N LEU A 163 -20.23 9.34 4.18
CA LEU A 163 -19.53 8.43 5.10
C LEU A 163 -19.94 6.96 4.89
N TRP A 164 -21.23 6.71 4.62
CA TRP A 164 -21.71 5.36 4.27
C TRP A 164 -21.08 4.83 2.99
N PHE A 165 -20.99 5.65 1.95
CA PHE A 165 -20.32 5.28 0.71
C PHE A 165 -18.80 5.12 0.91
N ALA A 166 -18.16 6.01 1.68
CA ALA A 166 -16.73 5.95 1.97
C ALA A 166 -16.35 4.63 2.65
N GLY A 167 -17.08 4.20 3.68
CA GLY A 167 -16.83 2.91 4.34
C GLY A 167 -16.88 1.71 3.36
N LEU A 168 -17.83 1.71 2.43
CA LEU A 168 -17.93 0.65 1.41
C LEU A 168 -16.87 0.76 0.31
N ILE A 169 -16.44 1.98 -0.02
CA ILE A 169 -15.29 2.22 -0.91
C ILE A 169 -14.02 1.66 -0.28
N VAL A 170 -13.77 1.90 1.01
CA VAL A 170 -12.59 1.37 1.72
C VAL A 170 -12.59 -0.16 1.71
N ILE A 171 -13.72 -0.80 2.05
CA ILE A 171 -13.85 -2.27 1.99
C ILE A 171 -13.57 -2.80 0.58
N ALA A 172 -14.17 -2.18 -0.44
CA ALA A 172 -14.01 -2.61 -1.82
C ALA A 172 -12.60 -2.34 -2.37
N ALA A 173 -11.95 -1.24 -1.97
CA ALA A 173 -10.58 -0.92 -2.36
C ALA A 173 -9.59 -1.90 -1.74
N ASN A 174 -9.64 -2.13 -0.42
CA ASN A 174 -8.79 -3.12 0.24
C ASN A 174 -8.95 -4.53 -0.36
N ALA A 175 -10.19 -4.96 -0.62
CA ALA A 175 -10.46 -6.22 -1.32
C ALA A 175 -9.90 -6.25 -2.74
N GLY A 176 -10.02 -5.14 -3.48
CA GLY A 176 -9.50 -4.97 -4.83
C GLY A 176 -7.98 -5.02 -4.92
N GLY A 177 -7.29 -4.43 -3.94
CA GLY A 177 -5.84 -4.42 -3.87
C GLY A 177 -5.22 -5.78 -3.57
N ALA A 178 -5.88 -6.59 -2.72
CA ALA A 178 -5.34 -7.84 -2.19
C ALA A 178 -5.00 -8.91 -3.24
N PHE A 179 -5.69 -8.95 -4.39
CA PHE A 179 -5.44 -9.97 -5.43
C PHE A 179 -4.45 -9.52 -6.52
N SER A 180 -3.93 -8.29 -6.43
CA SER A 180 -3.04 -7.70 -7.44
C SER A 180 -1.67 -7.38 -6.84
N PRO A 181 -0.56 -7.62 -7.56
CA PRO A 181 0.78 -7.30 -7.08
C PRO A 181 1.07 -5.79 -6.98
N ILE A 182 0.21 -4.92 -7.51
CA ILE A 182 0.38 -3.44 -7.45
C ILE A 182 -0.72 -2.78 -6.62
N GLY A 183 -1.81 -3.51 -6.35
CA GLY A 183 -3.03 -2.92 -5.81
C GLY A 183 -2.95 -2.52 -4.34
N ASP A 184 -2.01 -3.10 -3.59
CA ASP A 184 -1.72 -2.76 -2.20
C ASP A 184 -0.20 -2.75 -1.96
N VAL A 185 0.25 -1.92 -1.01
CA VAL A 185 1.67 -1.85 -0.62
C VAL A 185 2.16 -3.19 -0.07
N THR A 186 1.31 -3.91 0.66
CA THR A 186 1.61 -5.22 1.25
C THR A 186 1.79 -6.31 0.20
N THR A 187 0.92 -6.36 -0.82
CA THR A 187 1.05 -7.33 -1.93
C THR A 187 2.26 -6.99 -2.79
N THR A 188 2.51 -5.69 -3.02
CA THR A 188 3.73 -5.20 -3.68
C THR A 188 4.98 -5.65 -2.93
N MET A 189 4.99 -5.54 -1.60
CA MET A 189 6.10 -5.95 -0.75
C MET A 189 6.38 -7.46 -0.87
N LEU A 190 5.35 -8.30 -0.74
CA LEU A 190 5.49 -9.76 -0.91
C LEU A 190 5.97 -10.12 -2.32
N TRP A 191 5.53 -9.37 -3.33
CA TRP A 191 5.90 -9.59 -4.72
C TRP A 191 7.35 -9.18 -5.01
N ILE A 192 7.82 -8.05 -4.47
CA ILE A 192 9.22 -7.61 -4.53
C ILE A 192 10.14 -8.57 -3.76
N ALA A 193 9.66 -9.10 -2.63
CA ALA A 193 10.35 -10.11 -1.84
C ALA A 193 10.34 -11.52 -2.46
N ASN A 194 9.79 -11.69 -3.67
CA ASN A 194 9.64 -12.98 -4.37
C ASN A 194 8.93 -14.06 -3.54
N LYS A 195 7.98 -13.68 -2.68
CA LYS A 195 7.14 -14.62 -1.93
C LYS A 195 5.87 -14.99 -2.68
N VAL A 196 5.42 -14.14 -3.59
CA VAL A 196 4.24 -14.36 -4.43
C VAL A 196 4.53 -14.00 -5.88
N SER A 197 3.87 -14.69 -6.82
CA SER A 197 3.83 -14.37 -8.24
C SER A 197 2.50 -13.73 -8.63
N THR A 198 2.52 -12.99 -9.73
CA THR A 198 1.31 -12.34 -10.28
C THR A 198 0.23 -13.36 -10.64
N GLY A 199 0.62 -14.50 -11.19
CA GLY A 199 -0.33 -15.55 -11.62
C GLY A 199 -1.06 -16.17 -10.44
N HIS A 200 -0.34 -16.57 -9.39
CA HIS A 200 -0.93 -17.19 -8.21
C HIS A 200 -1.70 -16.20 -7.34
N LEU A 201 -1.24 -14.94 -7.21
CA LEU A 201 -2.03 -13.88 -6.57
C LEU A 201 -3.41 -13.76 -7.20
N PHE A 202 -3.47 -13.62 -8.52
CA PHE A 202 -4.74 -13.51 -9.22
C PHE A 202 -5.57 -14.80 -9.11
N GLY A 203 -4.94 -15.96 -9.36
CA GLY A 203 -5.61 -17.26 -9.38
C GLY A 203 -6.22 -17.66 -8.04
N TYR A 204 -5.54 -17.36 -6.93
CA TYR A 204 -5.99 -17.73 -5.59
C TYR A 204 -6.88 -16.67 -4.94
N LEU A 205 -6.58 -15.37 -5.14
CA LEU A 205 -7.19 -14.31 -4.34
C LEU A 205 -8.32 -13.57 -5.05
N LEU A 206 -8.47 -13.65 -6.38
CA LEU A 206 -9.53 -12.92 -7.09
C LEU A 206 -10.92 -13.29 -6.56
N ILE A 207 -11.22 -14.58 -6.43
CA ILE A 207 -12.54 -15.05 -5.97
C ILE A 207 -12.79 -14.63 -4.51
N PRO A 208 -11.89 -14.92 -3.54
CA PRO A 208 -12.00 -14.39 -2.17
C PRO A 208 -12.21 -12.87 -2.12
N SER A 209 -11.43 -12.10 -2.88
CA SER A 209 -11.54 -10.64 -2.97
C SER A 209 -12.90 -10.18 -3.51
N ILE A 210 -13.43 -10.83 -4.55
CA ILE A 210 -14.78 -10.54 -5.07
C ILE A 210 -15.81 -10.80 -3.98
N VAL A 211 -15.71 -11.92 -3.27
CA VAL A 211 -16.64 -12.25 -2.16
C VAL A 211 -16.56 -11.19 -1.05
N CYS A 212 -15.35 -10.77 -0.68
CA CYS A 212 -15.10 -9.73 0.31
C CYS A 212 -15.73 -8.38 -0.05
N MET A 213 -15.80 -8.03 -1.34
CA MET A 213 -16.48 -6.82 -1.80
C MET A 213 -18.00 -7.01 -1.93
N VAL A 214 -18.43 -8.13 -2.50
CA VAL A 214 -19.84 -8.40 -2.85
C VAL A 214 -20.69 -8.57 -1.60
N VAL A 215 -20.23 -9.33 -0.60
CA VAL A 215 -21.04 -9.65 0.59
C VAL A 215 -21.44 -8.37 1.36
N PRO A 216 -20.50 -7.47 1.75
CA PRO A 216 -20.86 -6.21 2.40
C PRO A 216 -21.71 -5.30 1.52
N THR A 217 -21.47 -5.27 0.20
CA THR A 217 -22.24 -4.45 -0.74
C THR A 217 -23.69 -4.93 -0.88
N VAL A 218 -23.91 -6.25 -0.88
CA VAL A 218 -25.24 -6.87 -0.86
C VAL A 218 -25.96 -6.52 0.45
N VAL A 219 -25.31 -6.72 1.60
CA VAL A 219 -25.89 -6.37 2.91
C VAL A 219 -26.26 -4.87 2.95
N ALA A 220 -25.36 -3.99 2.52
CA ALA A 220 -25.59 -2.55 2.47
C ALA A 220 -26.75 -2.17 1.55
N SER A 221 -26.97 -2.91 0.44
CA SER A 221 -28.09 -2.67 -0.49
C SER A 221 -29.47 -2.82 0.17
N PHE A 222 -29.57 -3.60 1.26
CA PHE A 222 -30.81 -3.77 2.02
C PHE A 222 -31.02 -2.72 3.12
N LEU A 223 -29.99 -1.97 3.49
CA LEU A 223 -30.08 -0.96 4.55
C LEU A 223 -30.95 0.24 4.15
N PRO A 224 -31.70 0.85 5.09
CA PRO A 224 -32.53 2.02 4.81
C PRO A 224 -31.74 3.20 4.20
N ALA A 225 -30.47 3.36 4.56
CA ALA A 225 -29.59 4.41 4.05
C ALA A 225 -29.46 4.42 2.52
N PHE A 226 -29.44 3.23 1.91
CA PHE A 226 -29.26 3.03 0.46
C PHE A 226 -30.58 2.86 -0.30
N LYS A 227 -31.73 3.00 0.35
CA LYS A 227 -33.03 3.01 -0.31
C LYS A 227 -33.37 4.41 -0.84
N GLY A 228 -34.08 4.45 -1.96
CA GLY A 228 -34.51 5.69 -2.62
C GLY A 228 -33.53 6.26 -3.64
N SER A 229 -33.70 7.55 -3.94
CA SER A 229 -32.90 8.28 -4.92
C SER A 229 -32.19 9.48 -4.29
N LEU A 230 -31.10 9.90 -4.93
CA LEU A 230 -30.40 11.15 -4.62
C LEU A 230 -30.73 12.19 -5.68
N GLU A 231 -30.85 13.44 -5.24
CA GLU A 231 -30.72 14.58 -6.14
C GLU A 231 -29.24 14.73 -6.49
N ILE A 232 -28.86 14.21 -7.65
CA ILE A 232 -27.51 14.41 -8.17
C ILE A 232 -27.45 15.77 -8.84
N ASP A 233 -26.58 16.63 -8.32
CA ASP A 233 -26.26 17.88 -8.99
C ASP A 233 -25.29 17.62 -10.15
N THR A 234 -25.83 17.49 -11.36
CA THR A 234 -25.03 17.32 -12.58
C THR A 234 -24.49 18.64 -13.11
N THR A 235 -24.86 19.80 -12.53
CA THR A 235 -24.63 21.12 -13.15
C THR A 235 -23.24 21.72 -12.91
N GLN A 236 -22.50 21.26 -11.89
CA GLN A 236 -21.21 21.86 -11.50
C GLN A 236 -19.92 21.16 -12.00
N SER A 237 -19.96 20.31 -13.03
CA SER A 237 -18.69 19.75 -13.56
C SER A 237 -18.16 20.53 -14.74
N LYS A 238 -16.96 21.10 -14.58
CA LYS A 238 -16.12 21.46 -15.73
C LYS A 238 -16.03 20.24 -16.68
N PRO A 239 -16.24 20.42 -17.99
CA PRO A 239 -16.13 19.34 -18.95
C PRO A 239 -14.72 18.73 -18.90
N ALA A 240 -14.63 17.42 -19.14
CA ALA A 240 -13.35 16.73 -19.24
C ALA A 240 -12.48 17.47 -20.27
N GLY A 241 -11.26 17.85 -19.88
CA GLY A 241 -10.32 18.49 -20.78
C GLY A 241 -9.97 17.56 -21.95
N ARG A 242 -9.53 18.13 -23.09
CA ARG A 242 -9.21 17.38 -24.32
C ARG A 242 -8.34 16.13 -24.09
N PHE A 243 -7.42 16.18 -23.14
CA PHE A 243 -6.47 15.10 -22.84
C PHE A 243 -6.81 14.29 -21.57
N SER A 244 -7.94 14.55 -20.92
CA SER A 244 -8.34 13.89 -19.68
C SER A 244 -8.43 12.37 -19.84
N GLY A 245 -9.22 11.90 -20.82
CA GLY A 245 -9.36 10.47 -21.09
C GLY A 245 -8.03 9.84 -21.53
N THR A 246 -7.29 10.48 -22.42
CA THR A 246 -5.99 9.99 -22.90
C THR A 246 -5.01 9.77 -21.76
N MET A 247 -4.89 10.73 -20.83
CA MET A 247 -3.99 10.60 -19.68
C MET A 247 -4.44 9.52 -18.70
N LEU A 248 -5.75 9.35 -18.49
CA LEU A 248 -6.26 8.24 -17.68
C LEU A 248 -5.86 6.89 -18.28
N TYR A 249 -6.13 6.66 -19.57
CA TYR A 249 -5.80 5.38 -20.21
C TYR A 249 -4.28 5.15 -20.28
N LEU A 250 -3.50 6.18 -20.63
CA LEU A 250 -2.05 6.09 -20.68
C LEU A 250 -1.46 5.75 -19.31
N GLY A 251 -1.86 6.47 -18.25
CA GLY A 251 -1.34 6.25 -16.91
C GLY A 251 -1.71 4.87 -16.34
N LEU A 252 -2.98 4.45 -16.46
CA LEU A 252 -3.39 3.13 -16.00
C LEU A 252 -2.73 2.00 -16.82
N ALA A 253 -2.60 2.16 -18.14
CA ALA A 253 -1.90 1.18 -18.97
C ALA A 253 -0.41 1.09 -18.62
N ALA A 254 0.23 2.22 -18.30
CA ALA A 254 1.63 2.26 -17.87
C ALA A 254 1.82 1.54 -16.52
N ILE A 255 0.88 1.64 -15.58
CA ILE A 255 0.95 0.88 -14.33
C ILE A 255 0.75 -0.63 -14.58
N ILE A 256 -0.24 -1.01 -15.40
CA ILE A 256 -0.49 -2.42 -15.79
C ILE A 256 0.69 -3.03 -16.56
N PHE A 257 1.50 -2.22 -17.22
CA PHE A 257 2.71 -2.68 -17.90
C PHE A 257 3.78 -3.22 -16.93
N VAL A 258 3.82 -2.78 -15.67
CA VAL A 258 4.93 -3.12 -14.76
C VAL A 258 5.02 -4.62 -14.41
N PRO A 259 3.93 -5.35 -14.13
CA PRO A 259 3.98 -6.80 -13.97
C PRO A 259 4.44 -7.52 -15.23
N ILE A 260 4.03 -7.04 -16.40
CA ILE A 260 4.45 -7.60 -17.70
C ILE A 260 5.96 -7.39 -17.87
N PHE A 261 6.44 -6.18 -17.58
CA PHE A 261 7.86 -5.85 -17.62
C PHE A 261 8.69 -6.77 -16.72
N LYS A 262 8.29 -6.97 -15.45
CA LYS A 262 9.01 -7.87 -14.53
C LYS A 262 9.05 -9.31 -15.06
N VAL A 263 7.93 -9.84 -15.54
CA VAL A 263 7.86 -11.23 -16.04
C VAL A 263 8.73 -11.42 -17.27
N VAL A 264 8.74 -10.45 -18.19
CA VAL A 264 9.49 -10.55 -19.46
C VAL A 264 10.99 -10.27 -19.28
N THR A 265 11.35 -9.29 -18.44
CA THR A 265 12.74 -8.83 -18.31
C THR A 265 13.48 -9.43 -17.11
N HIS A 266 12.75 -10.01 -16.16
CA HIS A 266 13.25 -10.44 -14.85
C HIS A 266 13.87 -9.32 -14.00
N LEU A 267 13.70 -8.05 -14.42
CA LEU A 267 14.17 -6.90 -13.65
C LEU A 267 13.22 -6.58 -12.48
N PRO A 268 13.75 -5.96 -11.42
CA PRO A 268 12.96 -5.43 -10.31
C PRO A 268 11.79 -4.52 -10.77
N PRO A 269 10.60 -4.59 -10.12
CA PRO A 269 9.44 -3.80 -10.51
C PRO A 269 9.66 -2.29 -10.55
N TYR A 270 10.49 -1.76 -9.65
CA TYR A 270 10.72 -0.31 -9.57
C TYR A 270 11.30 0.26 -10.87
N VAL A 271 12.11 -0.53 -11.61
CA VAL A 271 12.67 -0.10 -12.91
C VAL A 271 11.55 0.04 -13.94
N GLY A 272 10.65 -0.94 -14.00
CA GLY A 272 9.47 -0.88 -14.87
C GLY A 272 8.55 0.29 -14.52
N MET A 273 8.39 0.58 -13.23
CA MET A 273 7.60 1.72 -12.76
C MET A 273 8.25 3.07 -13.12
N MET A 274 9.58 3.20 -12.98
CA MET A 274 10.31 4.41 -13.39
C MET A 274 10.26 4.64 -14.90
N LEU A 275 10.37 3.57 -15.70
CA LEU A 275 10.17 3.66 -17.16
C LEU A 275 8.75 4.13 -17.49
N SER A 276 7.76 3.55 -16.82
CA SER A 276 6.34 3.91 -16.97
C SER A 276 6.09 5.38 -16.64
N LEU A 277 6.66 5.86 -15.52
CA LEU A 277 6.61 7.27 -15.14
C LEU A 277 7.28 8.15 -16.20
N GLY A 278 8.46 7.77 -16.69
CA GLY A 278 9.18 8.51 -17.73
C GLY A 278 8.34 8.69 -19.00
N VAL A 279 7.68 7.63 -19.47
CA VAL A 279 6.78 7.70 -20.63
C VAL A 279 5.58 8.61 -20.34
N VAL A 280 4.89 8.41 -19.22
CA VAL A 280 3.74 9.24 -18.83
C VAL A 280 4.12 10.71 -18.69
N ALA A 281 5.29 11.00 -18.12
CA ALA A 281 5.84 12.34 -17.94
C ALA A 281 6.09 13.03 -19.28
N VAL A 282 6.71 12.34 -20.26
CA VAL A 282 6.92 12.88 -21.61
C VAL A 282 5.60 13.30 -22.25
N PHE A 283 4.58 12.45 -22.21
CA PHE A 283 3.26 12.80 -22.76
C PHE A 283 2.58 13.92 -21.97
N ALA A 284 2.72 13.94 -20.64
CA ALA A 284 2.20 15.02 -19.81
C ALA A 284 2.81 16.38 -20.19
N GLU A 285 4.12 16.44 -20.45
CA GLU A 285 4.80 17.66 -20.89
C GLU A 285 4.35 18.08 -22.30
N ILE A 286 4.23 17.15 -23.24
CA ILE A 286 3.73 17.41 -24.61
C ILE A 286 2.29 17.95 -24.58
N PHE A 287 1.40 17.34 -23.79
CA PHE A 287 0.00 17.77 -23.74
C PHE A 287 -0.18 19.09 -22.99
N SER A 288 0.68 19.38 -22.02
CA SER A 288 0.69 20.67 -21.33
C SER A 288 1.22 21.78 -22.24
N SER A 289 2.37 21.59 -22.90
CA SER A 289 2.96 22.52 -23.89
C SER A 289 1.97 22.86 -25.02
N SER A 290 1.19 21.89 -25.50
CA SER A 290 0.14 22.13 -26.50
C SER A 290 -0.99 23.06 -26.03
N LYS A 291 -1.27 23.08 -24.71
CA LYS A 291 -2.28 23.95 -24.10
C LYS A 291 -1.76 25.38 -23.92
N PHE A 292 -0.45 25.55 -23.82
CA PHE A 292 0.22 26.86 -23.75
C PHE A 292 0.27 27.53 -25.12
N SER A 293 0.64 26.81 -26.18
CA SER A 293 0.64 27.35 -27.56
C SER A 293 -0.71 27.91 -28.00
N ILE A 294 -1.82 27.36 -27.48
CA ILE A 294 -3.18 27.84 -27.80
C ILE A 294 -3.61 29.05 -26.95
N LYS A 295 -3.08 29.21 -25.72
CA LYS A 295 -3.47 30.30 -24.81
C LYS A 295 -2.65 31.58 -24.99
N GLU A 296 -1.40 31.48 -25.43
CA GLU A 296 -0.56 32.65 -25.75
C GLU A 296 -1.01 33.38 -27.03
N LEU A 297 -1.80 32.73 -27.88
CA LEU A 297 -2.43 33.35 -29.04
C LEU A 297 -3.59 34.31 -28.67
N ASP A 298 -4.03 34.34 -27.40
CA ASP A 298 -5.28 35.01 -26.99
C ASP A 298 -5.14 36.07 -25.89
N LYS A 299 -3.94 36.35 -25.34
CA LYS A 299 -3.76 37.41 -24.33
C LYS A 299 -2.40 38.11 -24.39
N ASP A 300 -2.42 39.33 -24.93
CA ASP A 300 -1.47 40.39 -24.59
C ASP A 300 -1.62 40.77 -23.10
N ASN A 301 -0.47 40.84 -22.43
CA ASN A 301 -0.18 41.51 -21.16
C ASN A 301 -0.47 40.83 -19.80
N HIS A 302 0.59 40.94 -18.98
CA HIS A 302 0.72 40.88 -17.53
C HIS A 302 1.11 39.54 -16.87
N GLU A 303 2.37 39.52 -16.42
CA GLU A 303 2.97 38.73 -15.32
C GLU A 303 2.29 37.40 -14.98
N GLY A 304 2.72 36.34 -15.69
CA GLY A 304 2.23 34.98 -15.46
C GLY A 304 2.78 34.38 -14.14
N PRO A 305 1.99 33.55 -13.43
CA PRO A 305 2.44 32.88 -12.22
C PRO A 305 3.56 31.90 -12.55
N VAL A 306 4.61 31.86 -11.72
CA VAL A 306 5.77 30.95 -11.83
C VAL A 306 5.31 29.54 -12.20
N HIS A 307 5.65 29.09 -13.40
CA HIS A 307 5.10 27.88 -14.02
C HIS A 307 5.87 26.64 -13.57
N HIS A 308 5.20 25.70 -12.91
CA HIS A 308 5.75 24.39 -12.60
C HIS A 308 5.35 23.37 -13.68
N SER A 309 6.31 22.60 -14.22
CA SER A 309 6.02 21.44 -15.11
C SER A 309 4.95 20.55 -14.46
N PRO A 310 4.01 19.95 -15.22
CA PRO A 310 3.04 18.99 -14.66
C PRO A 310 3.70 17.92 -13.79
N VAL A 311 4.91 17.50 -14.16
CA VAL A 311 5.72 16.55 -13.39
C VAL A 311 6.16 17.16 -12.06
N HIS A 312 6.73 18.37 -12.06
CA HIS A 312 7.12 19.07 -10.83
C HIS A 312 5.94 19.37 -9.91
N HIS A 313 4.78 19.75 -10.48
CA HIS A 313 3.55 19.93 -9.70
C HIS A 313 3.07 18.60 -9.10
N SER A 314 3.11 17.51 -9.87
CA SER A 314 2.66 16.21 -9.37
C SER A 314 3.59 15.68 -8.28
N LEU A 315 4.91 15.83 -8.45
CA LEU A 315 5.91 15.48 -7.44
C LEU A 315 5.72 16.22 -6.11
N SER A 316 5.30 17.50 -6.13
CA SER A 316 5.04 18.27 -4.91
C SER A 316 3.72 17.91 -4.21
N LYS A 317 2.88 17.10 -4.85
CA LYS A 317 1.59 16.64 -4.35
C LYS A 317 1.62 15.20 -3.83
N ILE A 318 2.75 14.51 -3.99
CA ILE A 318 2.91 13.15 -3.46
C ILE A 318 2.87 13.19 -1.94
N GLU A 319 2.28 12.15 -1.35
CA GLU A 319 2.31 11.90 0.09
C GLU A 319 3.69 11.45 0.57
N LEU A 320 4.67 12.36 0.51
CA LEU A 320 6.00 12.12 1.07
C LEU A 320 5.95 11.67 2.55
N PRO A 321 5.00 12.15 3.39
CA PRO A 321 4.76 11.58 4.72
C PRO A 321 4.57 10.06 4.75
N SER A 322 3.74 9.52 3.85
CA SER A 322 3.44 8.08 3.75
C SER A 322 4.69 7.28 3.36
N ILE A 323 5.52 7.80 2.45
CA ILE A 323 6.79 7.18 2.05
C ILE A 323 7.79 7.12 3.22
N LEU A 324 7.94 8.23 3.96
CA LEU A 324 8.85 8.29 5.12
C LEU A 324 8.35 7.43 6.29
N PHE A 325 7.03 7.37 6.48
CA PHE A 325 6.41 6.46 7.43
C PHE A 325 6.77 5.00 7.10
N PHE A 326 6.61 4.57 5.85
CA PHE A 326 7.00 3.22 5.42
C PHE A 326 8.49 2.95 5.60
N LEU A 327 9.37 3.92 5.28
CA LEU A 327 10.81 3.79 5.55
C LEU A 327 11.07 3.47 7.03
N GLY A 328 10.50 4.28 7.93
CA GLY A 328 10.69 4.10 9.37
C GLY A 328 10.18 2.75 9.86
N ILE A 329 8.98 2.35 9.43
CA ILE A 329 8.39 1.09 9.83
C ILE A 329 9.18 -0.13 9.33
N LEU A 330 9.52 -0.17 8.04
CA LEU A 330 10.20 -1.32 7.45
C LEU A 330 11.61 -1.49 8.00
N MET A 331 12.33 -0.39 8.21
CA MET A 331 13.66 -0.43 8.81
C MET A 331 13.61 -0.79 10.30
N ALA A 332 12.57 -0.40 11.05
CA ALA A 332 12.41 -0.82 12.44
C ALA A 332 12.09 -2.33 12.55
N VAL A 333 11.23 -2.85 11.67
CA VAL A 333 10.96 -4.30 11.59
C VAL A 333 12.22 -5.07 11.21
N ALA A 334 12.99 -4.55 10.24
CA ALA A 334 14.27 -5.13 9.84
C ALA A 334 15.29 -5.21 10.99
N ALA A 335 15.27 -4.28 11.94
CA ALA A 335 16.12 -4.37 13.13
C ALA A 335 15.74 -5.57 14.01
N LEU A 336 14.43 -5.83 14.21
CA LEU A 336 13.97 -7.02 14.94
C LEU A 336 14.22 -8.31 14.17
N GLU A 337 14.09 -8.28 12.85
CA GLU A 337 14.43 -9.39 11.95
C GLU A 337 15.92 -9.75 12.09
N SER A 338 16.81 -8.76 11.98
CA SER A 338 18.27 -8.94 12.03
C SER A 338 18.75 -9.58 13.33
N LEU A 339 18.03 -9.37 14.43
CA LEU A 339 18.33 -10.00 15.73
C LEU A 339 17.78 -11.43 15.87
N GLY A 340 17.02 -11.92 14.89
CA GLY A 340 16.35 -13.23 14.95
C GLY A 340 15.11 -13.27 15.84
N VAL A 341 14.67 -12.12 16.38
CA VAL A 341 13.52 -12.03 17.30
C VAL A 341 12.23 -12.46 16.61
N LEU A 342 12.03 -12.02 15.37
CA LEU A 342 10.84 -12.38 14.58
C LEU A 342 10.81 -13.87 14.23
N PHE A 343 11.95 -14.43 13.86
CA PHE A 343 12.10 -15.85 13.56
C PHE A 343 11.77 -16.71 14.79
N GLY A 344 12.35 -16.39 15.95
CA GLY A 344 12.05 -17.09 17.21
C GLY A 344 10.58 -16.94 17.65
N PHE A 345 9.98 -15.78 17.40
CA PHE A 345 8.54 -15.58 17.67
C PHE A 345 7.66 -16.44 16.75
N ALA A 346 8.05 -16.63 15.49
CA ALA A 346 7.35 -17.50 14.56
C ALA A 346 7.39 -18.97 14.99
N ASP A 347 8.56 -19.46 15.42
CA ASP A 347 8.71 -20.83 15.94
C ASP A 347 7.86 -21.03 17.20
N TRP A 348 7.79 -20.03 18.08
CA TRP A 348 6.89 -20.07 19.22
C TRP A 348 5.42 -20.17 18.79
N LEU A 349 4.98 -19.38 17.79
CA LEU A 349 3.61 -19.49 17.26
C LEU A 349 3.33 -20.87 16.67
N LYS A 350 4.27 -21.47 15.92
CA LYS A 350 4.07 -22.82 15.36
C LYS A 350 3.76 -23.87 16.44
N VAL A 351 4.36 -23.74 17.63
CA VAL A 351 4.16 -24.68 18.75
C VAL A 351 2.96 -24.29 19.62
N ALA A 352 2.76 -22.99 19.87
CA ALA A 352 1.77 -22.50 20.83
C ALA A 352 0.34 -22.46 20.27
N THR A 353 0.19 -22.34 18.95
CA THR A 353 -1.13 -22.18 18.31
C THR A 353 -1.65 -23.53 17.79
N PRO A 354 -2.85 -23.99 18.22
CA PRO A 354 -3.42 -25.24 17.74
C PRO A 354 -3.90 -25.13 16.30
N ALA A 355 -3.76 -26.22 15.54
CA ALA A 355 -4.34 -26.33 14.21
C ALA A 355 -5.88 -26.33 14.25
N LEU A 356 -6.51 -25.72 13.23
CA LEU A 356 -7.97 -25.65 13.09
C LEU A 356 -8.55 -26.85 12.33
N GLY A 357 -7.71 -27.63 11.66
CA GLY A 357 -8.11 -28.72 10.77
C GLY A 357 -8.54 -28.25 9.39
N THR A 358 -8.34 -26.96 9.07
CA THR A 358 -8.54 -26.38 7.74
C THR A 358 -7.25 -26.31 6.92
N GLU A 359 -6.12 -26.50 7.59
CA GLU A 359 -4.79 -26.42 7.01
C GLU A 359 -4.56 -27.50 5.95
N LEU A 360 -3.78 -27.19 4.90
CA LEU A 360 -3.40 -28.20 3.93
C LEU A 360 -2.43 -29.23 4.52
N PRO A 361 -2.40 -30.46 3.98
CA PRO A 361 -1.44 -31.47 4.40
C PRO A 361 0.01 -30.97 4.26
N GLY A 362 0.73 -30.90 5.37
CA GLY A 362 2.11 -30.42 5.41
C GLY A 362 2.27 -28.94 5.77
N ALA A 363 1.19 -28.22 6.06
CA ALA A 363 1.28 -26.85 6.56
C ALA A 363 2.01 -26.79 7.91
N GLU A 364 3.05 -25.94 7.98
CA GLU A 364 3.82 -25.72 9.22
C GLU A 364 3.23 -24.67 10.15
N VAL A 365 2.38 -23.78 9.61
CA VAL A 365 1.80 -22.65 10.33
C VAL A 365 0.29 -22.84 10.34
N SER A 366 -0.33 -22.76 11.52
CA SER A 366 -1.79 -22.87 11.62
C SER A 366 -2.50 -21.70 10.95
N ASP A 367 -3.62 -21.99 10.29
CA ASP A 367 -4.53 -20.99 9.73
C ASP A 367 -5.02 -20.00 10.80
N LEU A 368 -5.11 -20.42 12.06
CA LEU A 368 -5.48 -19.56 13.17
C LEU A 368 -4.50 -18.38 13.34
N VAL A 369 -3.21 -18.61 13.11
CA VAL A 369 -2.19 -17.55 13.18
C VAL A 369 -2.50 -16.49 12.13
N VAL A 370 -2.79 -16.90 10.89
CA VAL A 370 -3.07 -15.97 9.79
C VAL A 370 -4.39 -15.22 10.00
N LEU A 371 -5.41 -15.89 10.54
CA LEU A 371 -6.68 -15.25 10.91
C LEU A 371 -6.48 -14.19 12.02
N LEU A 372 -5.68 -14.50 13.04
CA LEU A 372 -5.34 -13.56 14.10
C LEU A 372 -4.50 -12.39 13.58
N LEU A 373 -3.59 -12.63 12.63
CA LEU A 373 -2.89 -11.55 11.91
C LEU A 373 -3.91 -10.67 11.16
N GLY A 374 -4.85 -11.27 10.42
CA GLY A 374 -5.90 -10.51 9.73
C GLY A 374 -6.74 -9.64 10.68
N VAL A 375 -7.16 -10.19 11.83
CA VAL A 375 -7.86 -9.40 12.86
C VAL A 375 -6.95 -8.34 13.46
N GLY A 376 -5.67 -8.66 13.69
CA GLY A 376 -4.66 -7.73 14.18
C GLY A 376 -4.47 -6.53 13.24
N SER A 377 -4.61 -6.76 11.93
CA SER A 377 -4.57 -5.70 10.92
C SER A 377 -5.71 -4.68 11.05
N ALA A 378 -6.76 -4.96 11.83
CA ALA A 378 -7.80 -3.97 12.12
C ALA A 378 -7.29 -2.85 13.05
N VAL A 379 -6.26 -3.13 13.85
CA VAL A 379 -5.74 -2.22 14.88
C VAL A 379 -4.35 -1.71 14.50
N ILE A 380 -3.54 -2.58 13.91
CA ILE A 380 -2.19 -2.29 13.43
C ILE A 380 -2.27 -2.15 11.92
N ASP A 381 -1.60 -1.16 11.35
CA ASP A 381 -1.52 -1.00 9.90
C ASP A 381 -1.02 -2.30 9.23
N ASN A 382 -1.50 -2.58 8.02
CA ASN A 382 -1.24 -3.86 7.37
C ASN A 382 0.23 -4.00 6.90
N VAL A 383 0.87 -2.88 6.51
CA VAL A 383 2.27 -2.83 6.06
C VAL A 383 3.25 -3.46 7.05
N PRO A 384 3.30 -3.06 8.34
CA PRO A 384 4.22 -3.69 9.27
C PRO A 384 3.90 -5.12 9.63
N LEU A 385 2.62 -5.49 9.63
CA LEU A 385 2.24 -6.84 9.94
C LEU A 385 2.77 -7.82 8.87
N VAL A 386 2.67 -7.42 7.61
CA VAL A 386 3.21 -8.18 6.48
C VAL A 386 4.74 -8.13 6.46
N ALA A 387 5.35 -6.98 6.79
CA ALA A 387 6.80 -6.87 6.93
C ALA A 387 7.34 -7.80 8.04
N ALA A 388 6.68 -7.85 9.19
CA ALA A 388 7.04 -8.75 10.28
C ALA A 388 6.89 -10.22 9.84
N SER A 389 5.81 -10.52 9.10
CA SER A 389 5.57 -11.86 8.56
C SER A 389 6.68 -12.34 7.61
N LEU A 390 7.31 -11.42 6.84
CA LEU A 390 8.47 -11.74 6.00
C LEU A 390 9.69 -12.18 6.82
N GLY A 391 9.92 -11.55 7.98
CA GLY A 391 10.98 -11.95 8.92
C GLY A 391 10.62 -13.15 9.80
N MET A 392 9.33 -13.47 9.93
CA MET A 392 8.83 -14.60 10.72
C MET A 392 8.87 -15.92 9.95
N PHE A 393 8.51 -15.91 8.66
CA PHE A 393 8.26 -17.14 7.90
C PHE A 393 9.24 -17.31 6.72
N SER A 394 9.74 -18.53 6.54
CA SER A 394 10.72 -18.87 5.50
C SER A 394 10.14 -19.72 4.35
N GLN A 395 8.81 -19.76 4.23
CA GLN A 395 8.13 -20.59 3.22
C GLN A 395 8.53 -20.20 1.79
N PRO A 396 8.56 -21.17 0.84
CA PRO A 396 8.96 -20.92 -0.54
C PRO A 396 7.98 -19.99 -1.26
N MET A 397 8.40 -19.49 -2.43
CA MET A 397 7.56 -18.67 -3.30
C MET A 397 6.25 -19.40 -3.64
N ASP A 398 5.14 -18.66 -3.63
CA ASP A 398 3.78 -19.13 -3.90
C ASP A 398 3.27 -20.21 -2.92
N HIS A 399 3.92 -20.38 -1.77
CA HIS A 399 3.34 -21.14 -0.66
C HIS A 399 2.03 -20.49 -0.21
N GLU A 400 1.03 -21.33 0.13
CA GLU A 400 -0.32 -20.88 0.51
C GLU A 400 -0.34 -19.81 1.60
N LEU A 401 0.57 -19.95 2.57
CA LEU A 401 0.77 -19.01 3.68
C LEU A 401 0.92 -17.56 3.20
N TRP A 402 1.68 -17.32 2.13
CA TRP A 402 1.92 -15.98 1.63
C TRP A 402 0.67 -15.36 1.01
N HIS A 403 -0.10 -16.16 0.28
CA HIS A 403 -1.36 -15.71 -0.31
C HIS A 403 -2.42 -15.48 0.77
N PHE A 404 -2.44 -16.34 1.80
CA PHE A 404 -3.38 -16.19 2.90
C PHE A 404 -3.05 -14.95 3.75
N ILE A 405 -1.77 -14.70 4.05
CA ILE A 405 -1.32 -13.47 4.74
C ILE A 405 -1.65 -12.23 3.90
N ALA A 406 -1.37 -12.26 2.59
CA ALA A 406 -1.69 -11.15 1.68
C ALA A 406 -3.18 -10.80 1.73
N TYR A 407 -4.05 -11.79 1.70
CA TYR A 407 -5.50 -11.59 1.78
C TYR A 407 -5.96 -11.16 3.17
N ALA A 408 -5.51 -11.85 4.22
CA ALA A 408 -5.95 -11.62 5.59
C ALA A 408 -5.50 -10.23 6.10
N ALA A 409 -4.24 -9.86 5.90
CA ALA A 409 -3.75 -8.54 6.27
C ALA A 409 -4.30 -7.45 5.33
N GLY A 410 -4.39 -7.71 4.02
CA GLY A 410 -4.93 -6.75 3.05
C GLY A 410 -6.39 -6.36 3.31
N THR A 411 -7.22 -7.32 3.71
CA THR A 411 -8.66 -7.09 3.96
C THR A 411 -9.00 -6.84 5.43
N GLY A 412 -8.17 -7.31 6.36
CA GLY A 412 -8.38 -7.18 7.80
C GLY A 412 -8.47 -5.73 8.29
N GLY A 413 -7.71 -4.84 7.65
CA GLY A 413 -7.76 -3.39 7.90
C GLY A 413 -9.14 -2.75 7.64
N SER A 414 -10.08 -3.45 7.00
CA SER A 414 -11.44 -2.96 6.79
C SER A 414 -12.36 -3.15 8.00
N MET A 415 -11.96 -3.87 9.05
CA MET A 415 -12.81 -4.11 10.22
C MET A 415 -12.98 -2.85 11.10
N LEU A 416 -11.94 -2.00 11.19
CA LEU A 416 -11.97 -0.72 11.89
C LEU A 416 -11.42 0.38 10.98
N ILE A 417 -11.89 1.61 11.16
CA ILE A 417 -11.50 2.76 10.32
C ILE A 417 -9.98 3.05 10.39
N ILE A 418 -9.34 2.73 11.52
CA ILE A 418 -7.90 2.96 11.73
C ILE A 418 -7.00 1.84 11.19
N GLY A 419 -7.59 0.73 10.72
CA GLY A 419 -6.85 -0.48 10.36
C GLY A 419 -6.15 -0.44 9.00
N SER A 420 -6.45 0.56 8.16
CA SER A 420 -5.70 0.77 6.92
C SER A 420 -5.54 2.25 6.61
N ALA A 421 -4.50 2.57 5.84
CA ALA A 421 -4.27 3.93 5.35
C ALA A 421 -5.51 4.49 4.60
N ALA A 422 -6.19 3.65 3.81
CA ALA A 422 -7.44 4.01 3.13
C ALA A 422 -8.60 4.33 4.09
N GLY A 423 -8.65 3.73 5.28
CA GLY A 423 -9.69 4.01 6.27
C GLY A 423 -9.48 5.34 7.02
N VAL A 424 -8.21 5.72 7.24
CA VAL A 424 -7.86 6.96 7.95
C VAL A 424 -8.14 8.21 7.10
N VAL A 425 -8.05 8.09 5.78
CA VAL A 425 -8.30 9.15 4.80
C VAL A 425 -9.78 9.39 4.57
#